data_AF-A0A194PZG8-F1
#
_entry.id   AF-A0A194PZG8-F1
#
_cell.length_a   1.000
_cell.length_b   1.000
_cell.length_c   1.000
_cell.angle_alpha   90.00
_cell.angle_beta   90.00
_cell.angle_gamma   90.00
#
_symmetry.space_group_name_H-M   'P 1'
#
loop_
_entity.id
_entity.type
_entity.pdbx_description
1 polymer ?
#
loop_
_entity_poly.entity_id
_entity_poly.type
_entity_poly.pdbx_seq_one_letter_code
_entity_poly.pdbx_strand_id
1 'polypeptide(L)'
;MLCLALVDGAPSMTDAQLEQTLTDRSTMQRHLKCALGEGPCDPVGVRLRTLAPLVLRGACPQCSAQETRQIRRTLAFVQRNYPWEWARIINHIVIALCALAATCLAQAQTDRPPVSDTALEEALNDKRFIQRQLKCALGEAPCDPIGKRLKTLAPLVLRGACPQCTPQETKQIQRTLSYVQRNFPQQWAKIVRQYSG
;
A
#
# COMPACT_ATOMS: atom_id res chain seq x y z
N MET A 1 -32.70 13.21 22.12
CA MET A 1 -32.22 14.58 21.81
C MET A 1 -31.51 15.11 23.05
N LEU A 2 -30.42 15.87 22.84
CA LEU A 2 -29.40 16.35 23.80
C LEU A 2 -28.33 15.28 24.13
N CYS A 3 -27.02 15.50 23.98
CA CYS A 3 -26.23 16.74 23.95
C CYS A 3 -25.32 16.83 22.72
N LEU A 4 -25.44 17.92 21.95
CA LEU A 4 -24.35 18.44 21.12
C LEU A 4 -23.43 19.22 22.07
N ALA A 5 -22.35 18.59 22.53
CA ALA A 5 -21.24 19.32 23.12
C ALA A 5 -20.62 20.17 22.00
N LEU A 6 -20.84 21.48 22.07
CA LEU A 6 -20.10 22.47 21.31
C LEU A 6 -18.62 22.27 21.65
N VAL A 7 -17.86 21.80 20.66
CA VAL A 7 -16.40 21.78 20.74
C VAL A 7 -15.95 23.23 20.82
N ASP A 8 -15.46 23.57 22.00
CA ASP A 8 -14.83 24.83 22.36
C ASP A 8 -13.84 25.29 21.28
N GLY A 9 -13.89 26.59 20.95
CA GLY A 9 -13.08 27.19 19.91
C GLY A 9 -11.60 27.00 20.18
N ALA A 10 -10.92 26.27 19.29
CA ALA A 10 -9.47 26.30 19.24
C ALA A 10 -9.01 27.77 19.10
N PRO A 11 -7.93 28.20 19.80
CA PRO A 11 -7.44 29.57 19.71
C PRO A 11 -7.13 29.91 18.25
N SER A 12 -8.00 30.70 17.63
CA SER A 12 -7.88 31.09 16.23
C SER A 12 -7.01 32.35 16.15
N MET A 13 -5.81 32.20 15.60
CA MET A 13 -4.96 33.34 15.25
C MET A 13 -5.72 34.29 14.31
N THR A 14 -5.67 35.60 14.57
CA THR A 14 -6.24 36.60 13.67
C THR A 14 -5.37 36.78 12.41
N ASP A 15 -5.95 37.28 11.33
CA ASP A 15 -5.19 37.55 10.09
C ASP A 15 -4.06 38.57 10.31
N ALA A 16 -4.23 39.54 11.23
CA ALA A 16 -3.19 40.50 11.59
C ALA A 16 -2.01 39.82 12.30
N GLN A 17 -2.28 38.91 13.23
CA GLN A 17 -1.24 38.13 13.91
C GLN A 17 -0.50 37.22 12.92
N LEU A 18 -1.20 36.66 11.93
CA LEU A 18 -0.57 35.90 10.86
C LEU A 18 0.41 36.77 10.08
N GLU A 19 0.02 37.97 9.65
CA GLU A 19 0.92 38.87 8.91
C GLU A 19 2.16 39.26 9.71
N GLN A 20 2.00 39.55 11.00
CA GLN A 20 3.13 39.80 11.89
C GLN A 20 4.09 38.60 11.93
N THR A 21 3.54 37.38 11.95
CA THR A 21 4.33 36.14 11.98
C THR A 21 5.05 35.90 10.66
N LEU A 22 4.38 36.12 9.52
CA LEU A 22 4.98 35.96 8.19
C LEU A 22 6.12 36.94 7.94
N THR A 23 6.01 38.15 8.49
CA THR A 23 7.04 39.19 8.36
C THR A 23 8.19 39.04 9.37
N ASP A 24 8.01 38.27 10.44
CA ASP A 24 9.09 37.90 11.36
C ASP A 24 9.99 36.81 10.76
N ARG A 25 11.12 37.26 10.19
CA ARG A 25 12.15 36.40 9.60
C ARG A 25 12.64 35.32 10.56
N SER A 26 12.79 35.60 11.84
CA SER A 26 13.34 34.65 12.82
C SER A 26 12.36 33.50 13.07
N THR A 27 11.07 33.82 13.18
CA THR A 27 10.00 32.84 13.35
C THR A 27 9.80 32.03 12.08
N MET A 28 9.78 32.67 10.91
CA MET A 28 9.70 31.96 9.64
C MET A 28 10.87 30.99 9.42
N GLN A 29 12.11 31.37 9.75
CA GLN A 29 13.26 30.47 9.66
C GLN A 29 13.12 29.25 10.60
N ARG A 30 12.59 29.43 11.80
CA ARG A 30 12.29 28.31 12.71
C ARG A 30 11.23 27.37 12.13
N HIS A 31 10.14 27.92 11.60
CA HIS A 31 9.09 27.12 10.96
C HIS A 31 9.58 26.38 9.70
N LEU A 32 10.45 27.00 8.89
CA LEU A 32 11.05 26.34 7.71
C LEU A 32 11.96 25.18 8.13
N LYS A 33 12.81 25.36 9.15
CA LYS A 33 13.62 24.27 9.72
C LYS A 33 12.74 23.16 10.29
N CYS A 34 11.68 23.51 11.01
CA CYS A 34 10.68 22.56 11.49
C CYS A 34 10.04 21.75 10.35
N ALA A 35 9.67 22.39 9.22
CA ALA A 35 9.10 21.71 8.07
C ALA A 35 10.08 20.72 7.41
N LEU A 36 11.37 21.05 7.39
CA LEU A 36 12.45 20.20 6.88
C LEU A 36 12.93 19.14 7.89
N GLY A 37 12.53 19.23 9.16
CA GLY A 37 13.01 18.34 10.22
C GLY A 37 14.41 18.69 10.75
N GLU A 38 14.88 19.92 10.53
CA GLU A 38 16.23 20.42 10.86
C GLU A 38 16.27 21.21 12.18
N GLY A 39 15.23 21.14 12.99
CA GLY A 39 15.14 21.91 14.21
C GLY A 39 13.85 21.67 15.00
N PRO A 40 13.72 22.34 16.16
CA PRO A 40 12.55 22.21 17.00
C PRO A 40 11.31 22.77 16.28
N CYS A 41 10.17 22.14 16.55
CA CYS A 41 8.86 22.63 16.15
C CYS A 41 8.12 23.14 17.38
N ASP A 42 7.58 24.34 17.30
CA ASP A 42 6.59 24.86 18.23
C ASP A 42 5.18 24.37 17.85
N PRO A 43 4.15 24.57 18.69
CA PRO A 43 2.80 24.06 18.41
C PRO A 43 2.22 24.55 17.08
N VAL A 44 2.50 25.81 16.70
CA VAL A 44 2.08 26.38 15.40
C VAL A 44 2.79 25.67 14.25
N GLY A 45 4.12 25.49 14.34
CA GLY A 45 4.91 24.78 13.34
C GLY A 45 4.48 23.32 13.18
N VAL A 46 4.18 22.60 14.27
CA VAL A 46 3.64 21.23 14.21
C VAL A 46 2.29 21.21 13.51
N ARG A 47 1.38 22.10 13.90
CA ARG A 47 0.05 22.19 13.30
C ARG A 47 0.13 22.49 11.80
N LEU A 48 0.98 23.45 11.40
CA LEU A 48 1.21 23.80 10.01
C LEU A 48 1.83 22.65 9.22
N ARG A 49 2.86 21.98 9.76
CA ARG A 49 3.52 20.82 9.12
C ARG A 49 2.55 19.67 8.86
N THR A 50 1.62 19.42 9.78
CA THR A 50 0.61 18.37 9.64
C THR A 50 -0.49 18.73 8.64
N LEU A 51 -0.95 19.99 8.61
CA LEU A 51 -2.10 20.39 7.80
C LEU A 51 -1.76 20.88 6.39
N ALA A 52 -0.59 21.49 6.19
CA ALA A 52 -0.19 22.01 4.89
C ALA A 52 -0.30 20.98 3.75
N PRO A 53 0.11 19.71 3.91
CA PRO A 53 -0.07 18.70 2.86
C PRO A 53 -1.52 18.41 2.51
N LEU A 54 -2.45 18.52 3.46
CA LEU A 54 -3.89 18.33 3.21
C LEU A 54 -4.46 19.51 2.43
N VAL A 55 -4.10 20.73 2.83
CA VAL A 55 -4.50 21.95 2.12
C VAL A 55 -3.97 21.98 0.69
N LEU A 56 -2.72 21.54 0.45
CA LEU A 56 -2.14 21.40 -0.89
C LEU A 56 -2.86 20.36 -1.76
N ARG A 57 -3.42 19.30 -1.15
CA ARG A 57 -4.24 18.29 -1.84
C ARG A 57 -5.67 18.76 -2.13
N GLY A 58 -6.03 19.97 -1.69
CA GLY A 58 -7.33 20.59 -1.97
C GLY A 58 -8.39 20.42 -0.89
N ALA A 59 -8.16 19.59 0.14
CA ALA A 59 -9.13 19.36 1.21
C ALA A 59 -8.46 19.20 2.58
N CYS A 60 -8.99 19.89 3.59
CA CYS A 60 -8.60 19.70 4.98
C CYS A 60 -9.86 19.56 5.86
N PRO A 61 -10.37 18.34 6.11
CA PRO A 61 -11.60 18.13 6.89
C PRO A 61 -11.47 18.53 8.36
N GLN A 62 -10.24 18.67 8.84
CA GLN A 62 -9.89 19.03 10.21
C GLN A 62 -9.44 20.49 10.37
N CYS A 63 -9.66 21.31 9.33
CA CYS A 63 -9.36 22.74 9.35
C CYS A 63 -10.66 23.56 9.39
N SER A 64 -10.63 24.70 10.08
CA SER A 64 -11.67 25.72 9.89
C SER A 64 -11.51 26.41 8.53
N ALA A 65 -12.55 27.13 8.09
CA ALA A 65 -12.47 27.92 6.86
C ALA A 65 -11.39 29.02 6.95
N GLN A 66 -11.23 29.62 8.14
CA GLN A 66 -10.18 30.60 8.39
C GLN A 66 -8.79 29.96 8.39
N GLU A 67 -8.59 28.86 9.10
CA GLU A 67 -7.30 28.14 9.15
C GLU A 67 -6.86 27.69 7.75
N THR A 68 -7.80 27.20 6.93
CA THR A 68 -7.53 26.83 5.53
C THR A 68 -7.04 28.04 4.71
N ARG A 69 -7.68 29.21 4.85
CA ARG A 69 -7.25 30.44 4.16
C ARG A 69 -5.87 30.89 4.63
N GLN A 70 -5.63 30.87 5.94
CA GLN A 70 -4.37 31.26 6.55
C GLN A 70 -3.22 30.36 6.11
N ILE A 71 -3.42 29.03 6.11
CA ILE A 71 -2.42 28.08 5.61
C ILE A 71 -2.12 28.34 4.12
N ARG A 72 -3.14 28.58 3.28
CA ARG A 72 -2.92 28.92 1.86
C ARG A 72 -2.09 30.19 1.70
N ARG A 73 -2.36 31.22 2.51
CA ARG A 73 -1.59 32.47 2.52
C ARG A 73 -0.14 32.24 2.95
N THR A 74 0.08 31.46 4.00
CA THR A 74 1.43 31.08 4.46
C THR A 74 2.19 30.31 3.37
N LEU A 75 1.55 29.34 2.72
CA LEU A 75 2.17 28.57 1.64
C LEU A 75 2.57 29.47 0.46
N ALA A 76 1.68 30.37 0.03
CA ALA A 76 1.97 31.34 -1.03
C ALA A 76 3.09 32.32 -0.63
N PHE A 77 3.11 32.76 0.63
CA PHE A 77 4.16 33.62 1.15
C PHE A 77 5.52 32.91 1.15
N VAL A 78 5.58 31.66 1.59
CA VAL A 78 6.81 30.85 1.57
C VAL A 78 7.30 30.61 0.15
N GLN A 79 6.41 30.23 -0.78
CA GLN A 79 6.75 30.05 -2.19
C GLN A 79 7.38 31.31 -2.81
N ARG A 80 6.88 32.49 -2.44
CA ARG A 80 7.33 33.76 -3.00
C ARG A 80 8.62 34.28 -2.36
N ASN A 81 8.79 34.13 -1.04
CA ASN A 81 9.88 34.77 -0.28
C ASN A 81 11.01 33.81 0.10
N TYR A 82 10.78 32.49 0.09
CA TYR A 82 11.74 31.45 0.46
C TYR A 82 11.76 30.31 -0.59
N PRO A 83 12.10 30.62 -1.86
CA PRO A 83 11.95 29.66 -2.97
C PRO A 83 12.88 28.45 -2.83
N TRP A 84 14.07 28.63 -2.25
CA TRP A 84 15.04 27.56 -2.05
C TRP A 84 14.57 26.57 -0.99
N GLU A 85 14.14 27.07 0.16
CA GLU A 85 13.58 26.26 1.25
C GLU A 85 12.29 25.57 0.79
N TRP A 86 11.44 26.27 0.03
CA TRP A 86 10.25 25.69 -0.58
C TRP A 86 10.60 24.49 -1.47
N ALA A 87 11.57 24.65 -2.39
CA ALA A 87 12.02 23.56 -3.26
C ALA A 87 12.57 22.38 -2.46
N ARG A 88 13.34 22.65 -1.40
CA ARG A 88 13.83 21.61 -0.48
C ARG A 88 12.66 20.86 0.18
N ILE A 89 11.66 21.56 0.70
CA ILE A 89 10.48 20.95 1.35
C ILE A 89 9.75 20.04 0.36
N ILE A 90 9.48 20.52 -0.86
CA ILE A 90 8.80 19.73 -1.89
C ILE A 90 9.63 18.50 -2.28
N ASN A 91 10.94 18.65 -2.50
CA ASN A 91 11.80 17.52 -2.82
C ASN A 91 11.82 16.47 -1.70
N HIS A 92 11.89 16.89 -0.43
CA HIS A 92 11.81 15.95 0.70
C HIS A 92 10.48 15.19 0.72
N ILE A 93 9.35 15.88 0.48
CA ILE A 93 8.03 15.24 0.41
C ILE A 93 7.95 14.25 -0.76
N VAL A 94 8.43 14.63 -1.95
CA VAL A 94 8.43 13.77 -3.14
C VAL A 94 9.29 12.53 -2.90
N ILE A 95 10.51 12.68 -2.38
CA ILE A 95 11.41 11.56 -2.08
C ILE A 95 10.76 10.62 -1.05
N ALA A 96 10.16 11.15 0.02
CA ALA A 96 9.49 10.34 1.03
C ALA A 96 8.29 9.55 0.44
N LEU A 97 7.49 10.19 -0.43
CA LEU A 97 6.37 9.52 -1.11
C LEU A 97 6.85 8.47 -2.11
N CYS A 98 7.92 8.75 -2.87
CA CYS A 98 8.51 7.80 -3.81
C CYS A 98 9.13 6.59 -3.09
N ALA A 99 9.80 6.81 -1.95
CA ALA A 99 10.36 5.72 -1.14
C ALA A 99 9.26 4.79 -0.58
N LEU A 100 8.11 5.34 -0.17
CA LEU A 100 6.94 4.56 0.24
C LEU A 100 6.35 3.78 -0.95
N ALA A 101 6.24 4.39 -2.14
CA ALA A 101 5.76 3.72 -3.34
C ALA A 101 6.71 2.65 -3.88
N ALA A 102 8.01 2.79 -3.65
CA ALA A 102 9.02 1.80 -4.06
C ALA A 102 8.86 0.46 -3.30
N THR A 103 8.27 0.47 -2.10
CA THR A 103 7.92 -0.78 -1.39
C THR A 103 6.77 -1.55 -2.06
N CYS A 104 5.99 -0.89 -2.92
CA CYS A 104 4.92 -1.50 -3.72
C CYS A 104 5.44 -2.03 -5.07
N LEU A 105 6.60 -1.54 -5.52
CA LEU A 105 7.26 -1.90 -6.78
C LEU A 105 8.35 -2.96 -6.62
N ALA A 106 8.61 -3.41 -5.40
CA ALA A 106 9.21 -4.72 -5.20
C ALA A 106 8.24 -5.75 -5.79
N GLN A 107 8.47 -6.08 -7.06
CA GLN A 107 7.78 -7.13 -7.78
C GLN A 107 7.65 -8.33 -6.84
N ALA A 108 6.54 -9.05 -6.95
CA ALA A 108 6.45 -10.41 -6.48
C ALA A 108 7.43 -11.30 -7.28
N GLN A 109 8.74 -11.03 -7.17
CA GLN A 109 9.78 -12.00 -7.45
C GLN A 109 9.71 -12.99 -6.31
N THR A 110 8.81 -13.94 -6.48
CA THR A 110 8.93 -15.21 -5.80
C THR A 110 10.32 -15.77 -6.15
N ASP A 111 11.21 -15.93 -5.17
CA ASP A 111 12.53 -16.60 -5.24
C ASP A 111 12.43 -18.09 -5.66
N ARG A 112 11.39 -18.47 -6.38
CA ARG A 112 11.14 -19.84 -6.81
C ARG A 112 11.82 -20.09 -8.16
N PRO A 113 12.54 -21.23 -8.30
CA PRO A 113 13.08 -21.61 -9.58
C PRO A 113 11.94 -21.78 -10.61
N PRO A 114 12.12 -21.30 -11.84
CA PRO A 114 11.12 -21.48 -12.89
C PRO A 114 10.97 -22.97 -13.22
N VAL A 115 9.74 -23.39 -13.51
CA VAL A 115 9.43 -24.75 -13.97
C VAL A 115 9.40 -24.74 -15.50
N SER A 116 10.21 -25.56 -16.16
CA SER A 116 10.15 -25.72 -17.62
C SER A 116 8.89 -26.46 -18.03
N ASP A 117 8.45 -26.26 -19.28
CA ASP A 117 7.29 -26.98 -19.81
C ASP A 117 7.53 -28.50 -19.86
N THR A 118 8.76 -28.94 -20.14
CA THR A 118 9.15 -30.35 -20.11
C THR A 118 9.01 -30.97 -18.71
N ALA A 119 9.50 -30.28 -17.67
CA ALA A 119 9.40 -30.75 -16.30
C ALA A 119 7.94 -30.80 -15.83
N LEU A 120 7.10 -29.86 -16.29
CA LEU A 120 5.66 -29.91 -16.04
C LEU A 120 5.03 -31.13 -16.70
N GLU A 121 5.34 -31.42 -17.96
CA GLU A 121 4.80 -32.57 -18.67
C GLU A 121 5.22 -33.90 -18.03
N GLU A 122 6.49 -34.05 -17.65
CA GLU A 122 6.98 -35.21 -16.90
C GLU A 122 6.20 -35.41 -15.60
N ALA A 123 5.97 -34.34 -14.83
CA ALA A 123 5.21 -34.40 -13.59
C ALA A 123 3.73 -34.75 -13.81
N LEU A 124 3.10 -34.25 -14.87
CA LEU A 124 1.71 -34.61 -15.22
C LEU A 124 1.60 -36.07 -15.67
N ASN A 125 2.62 -36.58 -16.36
CA ASN A 125 2.68 -37.98 -16.82
C ASN A 125 2.98 -38.97 -15.68
N ASP A 126 3.60 -38.54 -14.58
CA ASP A 126 3.74 -39.36 -13.37
C ASP A 126 2.41 -39.43 -12.59
N LYS A 127 1.57 -40.41 -12.94
CA LYS A 127 0.30 -40.68 -12.25
C LYS A 127 0.47 -40.89 -10.74
N ARG A 128 1.59 -41.50 -10.30
CA ARG A 128 1.85 -41.75 -8.88
C ARG A 128 2.14 -40.44 -8.17
N PHE A 129 2.87 -39.53 -8.81
CA PHE A 129 3.10 -38.18 -8.30
C PHE A 129 1.79 -37.41 -8.17
N ILE A 130 0.98 -37.34 -9.23
CA ILE A 130 -0.30 -36.62 -9.21
C ILE A 130 -1.23 -37.16 -8.11
N GLN A 131 -1.34 -38.49 -7.98
CA GLN A 131 -2.15 -39.09 -6.90
C GLN A 131 -1.65 -38.71 -5.51
N ARG A 132 -0.33 -38.64 -5.27
CA ARG A 132 0.21 -38.17 -3.98
C ARG A 132 -0.17 -36.71 -3.72
N GLN A 133 -0.06 -35.84 -4.73
CA GLN A 133 -0.42 -34.42 -4.59
C GLN A 133 -1.93 -34.23 -4.34
N LEU A 134 -2.79 -35.00 -5.03
CA LEU A 134 -4.24 -34.97 -4.82
C LEU A 134 -4.61 -35.43 -3.40
N LYS A 135 -4.01 -36.52 -2.90
CA LYS A 135 -4.24 -36.97 -1.52
C LYS A 135 -3.78 -35.93 -0.50
N CYS A 136 -2.63 -35.29 -0.70
CA CYS A 136 -2.19 -34.16 0.13
C CYS A 136 -3.20 -33.01 0.12
N ALA A 137 -3.68 -32.62 -1.06
CA ALA A 137 -4.67 -31.56 -1.20
C ALA A 137 -5.97 -31.89 -0.46
N LEU A 138 -6.40 -33.16 -0.46
CA LEU A 138 -7.59 -33.62 0.26
C LEU A 138 -7.34 -33.90 1.75
N GLY A 139 -6.10 -33.80 2.24
CA GLY A 139 -5.75 -34.16 3.61
C GLY A 139 -5.75 -35.66 3.89
N GLU A 140 -5.75 -36.49 2.85
CA GLU A 140 -5.73 -37.95 2.91
C GLU A 140 -4.29 -38.50 3.05
N ALA A 141 -3.27 -37.67 2.87
CA ALA A 141 -1.85 -38.02 2.99
C ALA A 141 -1.01 -36.80 3.42
N PRO A 142 0.19 -37.00 4.01
CA PRO A 142 1.11 -35.91 4.29
C PRO A 142 1.57 -35.23 2.98
N CYS A 143 1.83 -33.94 3.07
CA CYS A 143 2.26 -33.12 1.95
C CYS A 143 3.79 -33.01 1.91
N ASP A 144 4.37 -33.19 0.73
CA ASP A 144 5.73 -32.76 0.44
C ASP A 144 5.79 -31.22 0.23
N PRO A 145 6.97 -30.60 0.05
CA PRO A 145 7.07 -29.16 -0.16
C PRO A 145 6.23 -28.63 -1.33
N ILE A 146 6.10 -29.41 -2.41
CA ILE A 146 5.31 -29.04 -3.60
C ILE A 146 3.82 -29.07 -3.25
N GLY A 147 3.34 -30.16 -2.65
CA GLY A 147 1.96 -30.34 -2.25
C GLY A 147 1.50 -29.30 -1.23
N LYS A 148 2.33 -28.97 -0.23
CA LYS A 148 2.03 -27.88 0.74
C LYS A 148 1.77 -26.57 0.01
N ARG A 149 2.60 -26.26 -0.98
CA ARG A 149 2.52 -25.04 -1.75
C ARG A 149 1.27 -24.99 -2.63
N LEU A 150 0.99 -26.07 -3.36
CA LEU A 150 -0.22 -26.20 -4.17
C LEU A 150 -1.48 -26.08 -3.29
N LYS A 151 -1.48 -26.72 -2.12
CA LYS A 151 -2.58 -26.67 -1.15
C LYS A 151 -2.87 -25.25 -0.67
N THR A 152 -1.83 -24.47 -0.36
CA THR A 152 -1.97 -23.06 0.06
C THR A 152 -2.55 -22.18 -1.04
N LEU A 153 -2.18 -22.41 -2.30
CA LEU A 153 -2.64 -21.60 -3.44
C LEU A 153 -4.00 -22.01 -3.99
N ALA A 154 -4.46 -23.23 -3.71
CA ALA A 154 -5.69 -23.80 -4.26
C ALA A 154 -6.94 -22.90 -4.12
N PRO A 155 -7.24 -22.28 -2.95
CA PRO A 155 -8.43 -21.43 -2.81
C PRO A 155 -8.43 -20.22 -3.76
N LEU A 156 -7.26 -19.58 -3.94
CA LEU A 156 -7.13 -18.41 -4.80
C LEU A 156 -7.27 -18.80 -6.26
N VAL A 157 -6.53 -19.83 -6.67
CA VAL A 157 -6.50 -20.33 -8.04
C VAL A 157 -7.88 -20.79 -8.51
N LEU A 158 -8.63 -21.49 -7.65
CA LEU A 158 -10.00 -21.95 -7.97
C LEU A 158 -11.00 -20.81 -8.09
N ARG A 159 -10.77 -19.67 -7.44
CA ARG A 159 -11.56 -18.43 -7.59
C ARG A 159 -11.12 -17.59 -8.79
N GLY A 160 -10.17 -18.07 -9.59
CA GLY A 160 -9.66 -17.37 -10.78
C GLY A 160 -8.61 -16.31 -10.49
N ALA A 161 -8.04 -16.29 -9.28
CA ALA A 161 -7.02 -15.31 -8.90
C ALA A 161 -5.68 -15.99 -8.57
N CYS A 162 -4.59 -15.46 -9.12
CA CYS A 162 -3.26 -15.72 -8.58
C CYS A 162 -2.42 -14.44 -8.63
N PRO A 163 -2.51 -13.57 -7.61
CA PRO A 163 -1.84 -12.26 -7.61
C PRO A 163 -0.31 -12.37 -7.61
N GLN A 164 0.24 -13.53 -7.21
CA GLN A 164 1.68 -13.77 -7.14
C GLN A 164 2.22 -14.62 -8.30
N CYS A 165 1.39 -14.97 -9.28
CA CYS A 165 1.81 -15.81 -10.41
C CYS A 165 2.38 -14.98 -11.56
N THR A 166 3.46 -15.48 -12.16
CA THR A 166 3.93 -14.98 -13.45
C THR A 166 3.00 -15.42 -14.59
N PRO A 167 3.05 -14.77 -15.78
CA PRO A 167 2.26 -15.21 -16.93
C PRO A 167 2.50 -16.68 -17.33
N GLN A 168 3.74 -17.17 -17.18
CA GLN A 168 4.08 -18.56 -17.44
C GLN A 168 3.37 -19.50 -16.44
N GLU A 169 3.44 -19.18 -15.15
CA GLU A 169 2.83 -19.99 -14.11
C GLU A 169 1.32 -20.05 -14.22
N THR A 170 0.68 -18.94 -14.60
CA THR A 170 -0.76 -18.91 -14.86
C THR A 170 -1.14 -19.91 -15.96
N LYS A 171 -0.37 -19.98 -17.06
CA LYS A 171 -0.58 -20.98 -18.12
C LYS A 171 -0.36 -22.41 -17.62
N GLN A 172 0.69 -22.64 -16.83
CA GLN A 172 1.02 -23.95 -16.28
C GLN A 172 -0.03 -24.44 -15.28
N ILE A 173 -0.57 -23.54 -14.45
CA ILE A 173 -1.70 -23.81 -13.56
C ILE A 173 -2.93 -24.21 -14.37
N GLN A 174 -3.31 -23.43 -15.38
CA GLN A 174 -4.46 -23.75 -16.24
C GLN A 174 -4.31 -25.13 -16.92
N ARG A 175 -3.12 -25.45 -17.43
CA ARG A 175 -2.79 -26.77 -17.98
C ARG A 175 -2.97 -27.88 -16.92
N THR A 176 -2.44 -27.67 -15.72
CA THR A 176 -2.54 -28.62 -14.61
C THR A 176 -3.99 -28.86 -14.18
N LEU A 177 -4.78 -27.80 -14.00
CA LEU A 177 -6.20 -27.91 -13.66
C LEU A 177 -6.97 -28.67 -14.75
N SER A 178 -6.73 -28.34 -16.01
CA SER A 178 -7.36 -29.00 -17.16
C SER A 178 -6.98 -30.49 -17.24
N TYR A 179 -5.76 -30.85 -16.84
CA TYR A 179 -5.31 -32.24 -16.80
C TYR A 179 -5.98 -33.01 -15.66
N VAL A 180 -6.04 -32.44 -14.46
CA VAL A 180 -6.68 -33.06 -13.28
C VAL A 180 -8.18 -33.23 -13.50
N GLN A 181 -8.86 -32.24 -14.07
CA GLN A 181 -10.28 -32.34 -14.43
C GLN A 181 -10.58 -33.51 -15.36
N ARG A 182 -9.74 -33.73 -16.38
CA ARG A 182 -9.94 -34.78 -17.39
C ARG A 182 -9.56 -36.16 -16.89
N ASN A 183 -8.47 -36.29 -16.13
CA ASN A 183 -7.91 -37.59 -15.75
C ASN A 183 -8.27 -38.05 -14.33
N PHE A 184 -8.68 -37.12 -13.45
CA PHE A 184 -9.00 -37.39 -12.04
C PHE A 184 -10.31 -36.67 -11.60
N PRO A 185 -11.43 -36.88 -12.31
CA PRO A 185 -12.66 -36.11 -12.11
C PRO A 185 -13.27 -36.25 -10.71
N GLN A 186 -13.13 -37.44 -10.08
CA GLN A 186 -13.65 -37.68 -8.72
C GLN A 186 -12.87 -36.86 -7.67
N GLN A 187 -11.54 -36.86 -7.76
CA GLN A 187 -10.67 -36.09 -6.88
C GLN A 187 -10.84 -34.59 -7.13
N TRP A 188 -10.98 -34.20 -8.39
CA TRP A 188 -11.29 -32.82 -8.76
C TRP A 188 -12.56 -32.31 -8.06
N ALA A 189 -13.66 -33.07 -8.13
CA ALA A 189 -14.92 -32.69 -7.47
C ALA A 189 -14.75 -32.50 -5.95
N LYS A 190 -13.99 -33.38 -5.29
CA LYS A 190 -13.67 -33.25 -3.86
C LYS A 190 -12.86 -31.98 -3.57
N ILE A 191 -11.83 -31.69 -4.38
CA ILE A 191 -10.98 -30.50 -4.23
C ILE A 191 -11.83 -29.22 -4.40
N VAL A 192 -12.65 -29.14 -5.45
CA VAL A 192 -13.53 -27.99 -5.66
C VAL A 192 -14.44 -27.80 -4.46
N ARG A 193 -15.07 -28.86 -3.96
CA ARG A 193 -15.92 -28.79 -2.76
C ARG A 193 -15.16 -28.32 -1.51
N GLN A 194 -13.91 -28.74 -1.35
CA GLN A 194 -13.10 -28.39 -0.18
C GLN A 194 -12.62 -26.93 -0.19
N TYR A 195 -12.36 -26.35 -1.36
CA TYR A 195 -11.69 -25.06 -1.47
C TYR A 195 -12.54 -23.93 -2.07
N SER A 196 -13.72 -24.23 -2.61
CA SER A 196 -14.64 -23.22 -3.20
C SER A 196 -15.68 -22.70 -2.22
N GLY A 197 -15.54 -23.03 -0.92
CA GLY A 197 -16.32 -22.45 0.18
C GLY A 197 -15.92 -21.02 0.52
#